data_AF-A0A1N7N700-F1
#
_entry.id   AF-A0A1N7N700-F1
#
_cell.length_a   1.000
_cell.length_b   1.000
_cell.length_c   1.000
_cell.angle_alpha   90.00
_cell.angle_beta   90.00
_cell.angle_gamma   90.00
#
_symmetry.space_group_name_H-M   'P 1'
#
loop_
_entity.id
_entity.type
_entity.pdbx_description
1 polymer ?
#
loop_
_entity_poly.entity_id
_entity_poly.type
_entity_poly.pdbx_seq_one_letter_code
_entity_poly.pdbx_strand_id
1 'polypeptide(L)'
;MATAQLCADLGGKVWKEPTDIPGTGRFAILGDPQGAMIGIMQLEPMDPPSPSSAWDQRNPGHGTWLDLTCPDPVEGLEFYRKLFGWRRNMQFPAGRAGTYFVFAHEGTRIGGAMGLGAGDCTPPPHWLPYFSVPALRPALEQVTRLGSAVLRGPIEVPGTAFTATVKDPQGAIFALVARSR
;
A
#
# COMPACT_ATOMS: atom_id res chain seq x y z
N MET A 1 -4.24 20.81 -8.77
CA MET A 1 -2.96 20.23 -8.30
C MET A 1 -2.17 19.76 -9.49
N ALA A 2 -0.87 20.10 -9.57
CA ALA A 2 0.02 19.65 -10.63
C ALA A 2 0.08 18.10 -10.74
N THR A 3 -0.08 17.37 -9.63
CA THR A 3 0.01 15.91 -9.59
C THR A 3 -1.06 15.18 -10.40
N ALA A 4 -2.31 15.63 -10.38
CA ALA A 4 -3.38 14.98 -11.14
C ALA A 4 -3.19 15.16 -12.66
N GLN A 5 -2.76 16.36 -13.08
CA GLN A 5 -2.39 16.62 -14.46
C GLN A 5 -1.18 15.78 -14.88
N LEU A 6 -0.11 15.77 -14.06
CA LEU A 6 1.07 14.96 -14.30
C LEU A 6 0.73 13.46 -14.40
N CYS A 7 -0.22 12.96 -13.61
CA CYS A 7 -0.72 11.59 -13.74
C CYS A 7 -1.29 11.32 -15.14
N ALA A 8 -2.14 12.21 -15.66
CA ALA A 8 -2.69 12.07 -17.00
C ALA A 8 -1.59 12.15 -18.08
N ASP A 9 -0.66 13.10 -17.96
CA ASP A 9 0.45 13.28 -18.90
C ASP A 9 1.40 12.06 -18.94
N LEU A 10 1.51 11.33 -17.83
CA LEU A 10 2.28 10.09 -17.70
C LEU A 10 1.51 8.84 -18.15
N GLY A 11 0.29 8.99 -18.69
CA GLY A 11 -0.55 7.88 -19.16
C GLY A 11 -1.36 7.19 -18.06
N GLY A 12 -1.41 7.77 -16.85
CA GLY A 12 -2.34 7.36 -15.81
C GLY A 12 -3.75 7.90 -16.05
N LYS A 13 -4.68 7.51 -15.18
CA LYS A 13 -6.08 7.92 -15.26
C LYS A 13 -6.49 8.73 -14.04
N VAL A 14 -7.15 9.87 -14.26
CA VAL A 14 -7.83 10.60 -13.19
C VAL A 14 -9.26 10.04 -13.06
N TRP A 15 -9.52 9.29 -11.99
CA TRP A 15 -10.84 8.71 -11.72
C TRP A 15 -11.76 9.68 -11.00
N LYS A 16 -11.19 10.49 -10.10
CA LYS A 16 -11.87 11.58 -9.42
C LYS A 16 -11.00 12.81 -9.50
N GLU A 17 -11.51 13.83 -10.19
CA GLU A 17 -10.86 15.13 -10.31
C GLU A 17 -10.57 15.74 -8.94
N PRO A 18 -9.49 16.53 -8.81
CA PRO A 18 -9.16 17.24 -7.58
C PRO A 18 -10.36 18.01 -7.03
N THR A 19 -10.86 17.62 -5.87
CA THR A 19 -12.08 18.14 -5.25
C THR A 19 -11.77 18.58 -3.82
N ASP A 20 -12.28 19.73 -3.41
CA ASP A 20 -12.14 20.23 -2.04
C ASP A 20 -13.13 19.53 -1.10
N ILE A 21 -12.66 19.27 0.11
CA ILE A 21 -13.45 18.85 1.26
C ILE A 21 -13.28 19.96 2.30
N PRO A 22 -14.27 20.86 2.44
CA PRO A 22 -14.17 22.01 3.35
C PRO A 22 -13.76 21.59 4.77
N GLY A 23 -12.74 22.26 5.31
CA GLY A 23 -12.23 21.99 6.66
C GLY A 23 -11.35 20.74 6.77
N THR A 24 -11.06 20.05 5.67
CA THR A 24 -10.22 18.83 5.65
C THR A 24 -9.06 18.97 4.67
N GLY A 25 -9.31 19.43 3.44
CA GLY A 25 -8.30 19.53 2.40
C GLY A 25 -8.81 19.18 1.01
N ARG A 26 -7.90 18.92 0.08
CA ARG A 26 -8.20 18.62 -1.33
C ARG A 26 -7.71 17.24 -1.72
N PHE A 27 -8.59 16.41 -2.27
CA PHE A 27 -8.27 15.04 -2.67
C PHE A 27 -8.50 14.77 -4.16
N ALA A 28 -7.87 13.72 -4.68
CA ALA A 28 -8.14 13.13 -5.99
C ALA A 28 -7.96 11.61 -5.93
N ILE A 29 -8.63 10.88 -6.82
CA ILE A 29 -8.40 9.44 -7.02
C ILE A 29 -7.77 9.25 -8.40
N LEU A 30 -6.59 8.63 -8.40
CA LEU A 30 -5.77 8.40 -9.57
C LEU A 30 -5.64 6.89 -9.82
N GLY A 31 -5.36 6.51 -11.06
CA GLY A 31 -4.98 5.16 -11.45
C GLY A 31 -3.65 5.20 -12.21
N ASP A 32 -2.76 4.26 -11.92
CA ASP A 32 -1.57 4.06 -12.76
C ASP A 32 -1.98 3.48 -14.14
N PRO A 33 -1.06 3.45 -15.13
CA PRO A 33 -1.35 2.92 -16.46
C PRO A 33 -1.77 1.44 -16.47
N GLN A 34 -1.52 0.71 -15.40
CA GLN A 34 -1.86 -0.71 -15.27
C GLN A 34 -3.21 -0.91 -14.57
N GLY A 35 -3.76 0.13 -13.94
CA GLY A 35 -5.08 0.14 -13.32
C GLY A 35 -5.06 0.16 -11.78
N ALA A 36 -3.90 0.20 -11.12
CA ALA A 36 -3.86 0.28 -9.67
C ALA A 36 -4.26 1.69 -9.20
N MET A 37 -5.29 1.77 -8.36
CA MET A 37 -5.84 3.04 -7.89
C MET A 37 -5.16 3.54 -6.62
N ILE A 38 -4.85 4.84 -6.56
CA ILE A 38 -4.30 5.52 -5.38
C ILE A 38 -5.06 6.82 -5.11
N GLY A 39 -5.41 7.05 -3.84
CA GLY A 39 -5.94 8.32 -3.37
C GLY A 39 -4.81 9.26 -2.95
N ILE A 40 -4.87 10.52 -3.38
CA ILE A 40 -3.97 11.57 -2.89
C ILE A 40 -4.79 12.63 -2.16
N MET A 41 -4.19 13.21 -1.12
CA MET A 41 -4.82 14.22 -0.27
C MET A 41 -3.79 15.27 0.12
N GLN A 42 -4.10 16.53 -0.15
CA GLN A 42 -3.42 17.67 0.46
C GLN A 42 -4.31 18.17 1.59
N LEU A 43 -3.88 17.98 2.83
CA LEU A 43 -4.62 18.47 3.99
C LEU A 43 -4.63 20.00 4.02
N GLU A 44 -5.76 20.57 4.44
CA GLU A 44 -5.79 21.96 4.87
C GLU A 44 -4.93 22.14 6.14
N PRO A 45 -4.20 23.26 6.29
CA PRO A 45 -3.51 23.55 7.53
C PRO A 45 -4.52 23.63 8.68
N MET A 46 -4.30 22.84 9.73
CA MET A 46 -5.07 22.95 10.97
C MET A 46 -4.41 23.93 11.94
N ASP A 47 -5.22 24.58 12.78
CA ASP A 47 -4.76 25.38 13.91
C ASP A 47 -5.39 24.86 15.22
N PRO A 48 -4.60 24.24 16.12
CA PRO A 48 -3.16 24.00 16.01
C PRO A 48 -2.82 22.95 14.93
N PRO A 49 -1.59 22.95 14.38
CA PRO A 49 -1.15 21.92 13.45
C PRO A 49 -1.29 20.52 14.05
N SER A 50 -2.01 19.63 13.37
CA SER A 50 -2.06 18.21 13.72
C SER A 50 -1.57 17.38 12.53
N PRO A 51 -0.40 16.73 12.62
CA PRO A 51 0.03 15.82 11.59
C PRO A 51 -0.84 14.56 11.58
N SER A 52 -1.00 13.94 10.42
CA SER A 52 -1.64 12.62 10.33
C SER A 52 -0.85 11.61 11.16
N SER A 53 -1.54 10.89 12.02
CA SER A 53 -1.00 9.72 12.72
C SER A 53 -1.33 8.42 12.00
N ALA A 54 -1.92 8.43 10.80
CA ALA A 54 -2.32 7.19 10.13
C ALA A 54 -1.13 6.29 9.74
N TRP A 55 0.04 6.88 9.49
CA TRP A 55 1.27 6.18 9.10
C TRP A 55 2.36 6.35 10.14
N ASP A 56 2.82 5.24 10.74
CA ASP A 56 3.97 5.20 11.63
C ASP A 56 4.58 3.80 11.65
N GLN A 57 5.73 3.65 10.99
CA GLN A 57 6.43 2.37 10.87
C GLN A 57 7.00 1.82 12.19
N ARG A 58 6.97 2.62 13.26
CA ARG A 58 7.55 2.26 14.56
C ARG A 58 6.52 1.81 15.57
N ASN A 59 5.26 2.20 15.41
CA ASN A 59 4.22 2.01 16.42
C ASN A 59 3.14 1.02 15.93
N PRO A 60 2.65 0.11 16.78
CA PRO A 60 1.49 -0.74 16.48
C PRO A 60 0.21 0.08 16.27
N GLY A 61 -0.72 -0.43 15.44
CA GLY A 61 -2.01 0.20 15.16
C GLY A 61 -1.97 1.21 14.00
N HIS A 62 -0.84 1.33 13.31
CA HIS A 62 -0.63 2.29 12.24
C HIS A 62 -0.36 1.59 10.91
N GLY A 63 -0.60 2.29 9.79
CA GLY A 63 -0.09 1.89 8.48
C GLY A 63 1.44 1.93 8.49
N THR A 64 2.08 0.89 7.97
CA THR A 64 3.54 0.74 8.03
C THR A 64 4.18 0.34 6.72
N TRP A 65 3.41 -0.27 5.83
CA TRP A 65 3.88 -0.75 4.53
C TRP A 65 2.74 -0.72 3.53
N LEU A 66 3.08 -0.62 2.24
CA LEU A 66 2.13 -0.64 1.15
C LEU A 66 2.71 -1.46 -0.01
N ASP A 67 2.03 -2.54 -0.41
CA ASP A 67 2.46 -3.34 -1.56
C ASP A 67 1.65 -3.02 -2.81
N LEU A 68 2.33 -2.69 -3.90
CA LEU A 68 1.76 -2.69 -5.24
C LEU A 68 1.82 -4.11 -5.80
N THR A 69 0.68 -4.63 -6.24
CA THR A 69 0.64 -5.85 -7.04
C THR A 69 0.10 -5.50 -8.42
N CYS A 70 0.91 -5.66 -9.47
CA CYS A 70 0.56 -5.27 -10.84
C CYS A 70 1.23 -6.18 -11.90
N PRO A 71 0.83 -6.12 -13.19
CA PRO A 71 1.43 -6.92 -14.25
C PRO A 71 2.94 -6.71 -14.42
N ASP A 72 3.39 -5.46 -14.40
CA ASP A 72 4.79 -5.07 -14.56
C ASP A 72 5.21 -4.12 -13.43
N PRO A 73 5.82 -4.64 -12.35
CA PRO A 73 6.28 -3.80 -11.24
C PRO A 73 7.43 -2.86 -11.61
N VAL A 74 8.18 -3.11 -12.70
CA VAL A 74 9.26 -2.22 -13.13
C VAL A 74 8.66 -0.96 -13.75
N GLU A 75 7.76 -1.13 -14.71
CA GLU A 75 7.05 0.00 -15.34
C GLU A 75 6.17 0.75 -14.32
N GLY A 76 5.51 0.02 -13.43
CA GLY A 76 4.71 0.62 -12.35
C GLY A 76 5.56 1.52 -11.44
N LEU A 77 6.72 1.04 -11.01
CA LEU A 77 7.63 1.86 -10.19
C LEU A 77 8.26 3.03 -10.94
N GLU A 78 8.50 2.91 -12.25
CA GLU A 78 8.95 4.07 -13.06
C GLU A 78 7.87 5.15 -13.18
N PHE A 79 6.59 4.76 -13.29
CA PHE A 79 5.48 5.70 -13.21
C PHE A 79 5.45 6.42 -11.86
N TYR A 80 5.47 5.69 -10.74
CA TYR A 80 5.45 6.31 -9.40
C TYR A 80 6.72 7.10 -9.08
N ARG A 81 7.86 6.77 -9.69
CA ARG A 81 9.07 7.60 -9.63
C ARG A 81 8.86 8.95 -10.29
N LYS A 82 8.25 9.00 -11.48
CA LYS A 82 7.95 10.26 -12.18
C LYS A 82 6.87 11.06 -11.46
N LEU A 83 5.86 10.40 -10.89
CA LEU A 83 4.72 11.05 -10.25
C LEU A 83 5.03 11.57 -8.83
N PHE A 84 5.71 10.77 -8.00
CA PHE A 84 5.94 11.06 -6.57
C PHE A 84 7.42 11.07 -6.16
N GLY A 85 8.35 10.78 -7.08
CA GLY A 85 9.77 10.70 -6.76
C GLY A 85 10.19 9.45 -5.99
N TRP A 86 9.32 8.42 -5.89
CA TRP A 86 9.65 7.16 -5.24
C TRP A 86 10.70 6.38 -6.02
N ARG A 87 11.68 5.79 -5.35
CA ARG A 87 12.82 5.12 -5.99
C ARG A 87 12.93 3.68 -5.57
N ARG A 88 13.26 2.80 -6.51
CA ARG A 88 13.70 1.43 -6.21
C ARG A 88 14.88 1.46 -5.23
N ASN A 89 14.88 0.56 -4.26
CA ASN A 89 15.86 0.51 -3.18
C ASN A 89 16.50 -0.87 -3.04
N MET A 90 15.69 -1.93 -2.95
CA MET A 90 16.17 -3.32 -2.84
C MET A 90 15.30 -4.24 -3.70
N GLN A 91 15.77 -5.46 -3.94
CA GLN A 91 14.98 -6.49 -4.62
C GLN A 91 15.27 -7.88 -4.07
N PHE A 92 14.25 -8.74 -4.09
CA PHE A 92 14.32 -10.11 -3.61
C PHE A 92 13.55 -11.04 -4.55
N PRO A 93 13.93 -12.33 -4.65
CA PRO A 93 13.10 -13.33 -5.33
C PRO A 93 11.71 -13.45 -4.68
N ALA A 94 10.65 -13.46 -5.49
CA ALA A 94 9.25 -13.56 -5.07
C ALA A 94 8.53 -14.80 -5.62
N GLY A 95 9.30 -15.83 -5.98
CA GLY A 95 8.77 -17.08 -6.55
C GLY A 95 7.95 -16.81 -7.81
N ARG A 96 6.68 -17.24 -7.81
CA ARG A 96 5.77 -17.10 -8.95
C ARG A 96 5.42 -15.64 -9.30
N ALA A 97 5.61 -14.70 -8.38
CA ALA A 97 5.42 -13.27 -8.62
C ALA A 97 6.65 -12.58 -9.23
N GLY A 98 7.70 -13.34 -9.56
CA GLY A 98 8.93 -12.82 -10.15
C GLY A 98 9.83 -12.18 -9.10
N THR A 99 10.01 -10.87 -9.19
CA THR A 99 10.86 -10.08 -8.30
C THR A 99 10.00 -9.19 -7.40
N TYR A 100 10.27 -9.22 -6.10
CA TYR A 100 9.73 -8.25 -5.16
C TYR A 100 10.70 -7.08 -5.06
N PHE A 101 10.26 -5.90 -5.47
CA PHE A 101 11.02 -4.66 -5.37
C PHE A 101 10.60 -3.92 -4.10
N VAL A 102 11.56 -3.40 -3.35
CA VAL A 102 11.32 -2.42 -2.30
C VAL A 102 11.55 -1.04 -2.87
N PHE A 103 10.67 -0.09 -2.55
CA PHE A 103 10.84 1.31 -2.93
C PHE A 103 10.88 2.24 -1.71
N ALA A 104 11.51 3.39 -1.90
CA ALA A 104 11.76 4.38 -0.88
C ALA A 104 11.40 5.79 -1.37
N HIS A 105 11.03 6.65 -0.43
CA HIS A 105 10.88 8.08 -0.63
C HIS A 105 11.78 8.79 0.38
N GLU A 106 12.62 9.71 -0.11
CA GLU A 106 13.57 10.47 0.72
C GLU A 106 14.40 9.58 1.67
N GLY A 107 14.86 8.43 1.16
CA GLY A 107 15.67 7.47 1.92
C GLY A 107 14.88 6.54 2.85
N THR A 108 13.59 6.80 3.08
CA THR A 108 12.72 5.94 3.89
C THR A 108 12.06 4.89 3.03
N ARG A 109 12.24 3.60 3.36
CA ARG A 109 11.54 2.49 2.68
C ARG A 109 10.07 2.51 3.09
N ILE A 110 9.17 2.61 2.12
CA ILE A 110 7.74 2.83 2.38
C ILE A 110 6.85 1.71 1.82
N GLY A 111 7.37 0.83 0.99
CA GLY A 111 6.55 -0.19 0.36
C GLY A 111 7.33 -1.12 -0.54
N GLY A 112 6.60 -2.06 -1.14
CA GLY A 112 7.13 -2.92 -2.18
C GLY A 112 6.21 -3.07 -3.38
N ALA A 113 6.73 -3.68 -4.43
CA ALA A 113 6.00 -3.96 -5.65
C ALA A 113 6.37 -5.35 -6.17
N MET A 114 5.39 -6.10 -6.64
CA MET A 114 5.59 -7.40 -7.26
C MET A 114 4.60 -7.66 -8.38
N GLY A 115 4.92 -8.68 -9.19
CA GLY A 115 4.00 -9.18 -10.20
C GLY A 115 2.72 -9.75 -9.59
N LEU A 116 1.63 -9.72 -10.34
CA LEU A 116 0.38 -10.43 -9.98
C LEU A 116 0.56 -11.95 -9.77
N GLY A 117 1.65 -12.50 -10.30
CA GLY A 117 1.94 -13.93 -10.27
C GLY A 117 1.16 -14.72 -11.31
N ALA A 118 1.63 -15.93 -11.62
CA ALA A 118 0.96 -16.84 -12.54
C ALA A 118 -0.12 -17.67 -11.81
N GLY A 119 -1.39 -17.46 -12.17
CA GLY A 119 -2.53 -18.25 -11.70
C GLY A 119 -3.84 -17.91 -12.42
N ASP A 120 -4.81 -18.83 -12.38
CA ASP A 120 -6.04 -18.78 -13.20
C ASP A 120 -7.02 -17.67 -12.80
N CYS A 121 -6.91 -17.18 -11.56
CA CYS A 121 -7.71 -16.08 -11.02
C CYS A 121 -6.78 -14.95 -10.56
N THR A 122 -6.41 -14.07 -11.48
CA THR A 122 -5.55 -12.93 -11.19
C THR A 122 -6.41 -11.72 -10.75
N PRO A 123 -6.22 -11.16 -9.54
CA PRO A 123 -6.95 -9.95 -9.14
C PRO A 123 -6.54 -8.76 -10.03
N PRO A 124 -7.36 -7.70 -10.12
CA PRO A 124 -6.93 -6.47 -10.78
C PRO A 124 -5.72 -5.87 -10.04
N PRO A 125 -4.94 -5.01 -10.71
CA PRO A 125 -3.82 -4.33 -10.07
C PRO A 125 -4.28 -3.49 -8.88
N HIS A 126 -3.56 -3.59 -7.77
CA HIS A 126 -4.03 -3.02 -6.50
C HIS A 126 -2.89 -2.71 -5.54
N TRP A 127 -3.23 -1.88 -4.56
CA TRP A 127 -2.40 -1.58 -3.39
C TRP A 127 -2.92 -2.33 -2.18
N LEU A 128 -2.04 -3.03 -1.46
CA LEU A 128 -2.35 -3.74 -0.22
C LEU A 128 -1.70 -3.01 0.97
N PRO A 129 -2.49 -2.38 1.86
CA PRO A 129 -1.96 -1.74 3.06
C PRO A 129 -1.63 -2.77 4.15
N TYR A 130 -0.55 -2.51 4.89
CA TYR A 130 -0.13 -3.29 6.05
C TYR A 130 -0.24 -2.47 7.32
N PHE A 131 -0.89 -3.03 8.32
CA PHE A 131 -1.03 -2.47 9.65
C PHE A 131 -0.17 -3.23 10.66
N SER A 132 0.62 -2.50 11.43
CA SER A 132 1.45 -3.08 12.48
C SER A 132 0.60 -3.57 13.64
N VAL A 133 0.94 -4.75 14.17
CA VAL A 133 0.36 -5.30 15.41
C VAL A 133 1.47 -5.75 16.35
N PRO A 134 1.24 -5.73 17.69
CA PRO A 134 2.28 -6.11 18.65
C PRO A 134 2.79 -7.56 18.45
N ALA A 135 1.88 -8.48 18.13
CA ALA A 135 2.17 -9.89 17.88
C ALA A 135 1.17 -10.46 16.86
N LEU A 136 1.65 -11.27 15.91
CA LEU A 136 0.82 -11.69 14.78
C LEU A 136 -0.26 -12.71 15.18
N ARG A 137 0.07 -13.75 15.95
CA ARG A 137 -0.85 -14.83 16.33
C ARG A 137 -2.03 -14.31 17.17
N PRO A 138 -1.83 -13.54 18.25
CA PRO A 138 -2.96 -12.97 19.00
C PRO A 138 -3.85 -12.07 18.13
N ALA A 139 -3.26 -11.30 17.21
CA ALA A 139 -4.02 -10.47 16.28
C ALA A 139 -4.85 -11.31 15.31
N LEU A 140 -4.29 -12.40 14.78
CA LEU A 140 -5.00 -13.34 13.90
C LEU A 140 -6.16 -14.04 14.61
N GLU A 141 -5.97 -14.46 15.86
CA GLU A 141 -7.06 -14.99 16.69
C GLU A 141 -8.17 -13.96 16.90
N GLN A 142 -7.79 -12.70 17.16
CA GLN A 142 -8.76 -11.62 17.38
C GLN A 142 -9.56 -11.30 16.12
N VAL A 143 -8.93 -11.09 14.96
CA VAL A 143 -9.66 -10.79 13.73
C VAL A 143 -10.56 -11.95 13.31
N THR A 144 -10.14 -13.19 13.55
CA THR A 144 -10.97 -14.38 13.30
C THR A 144 -12.20 -14.39 14.20
N ARG A 145 -12.06 -14.09 15.51
CA ARG A 145 -13.22 -13.96 16.42
C ARG A 145 -14.19 -12.85 16.00
N LEU A 146 -13.69 -11.81 15.35
CA LEU A 146 -14.49 -10.69 14.83
C LEU A 146 -15.11 -10.99 13.45
N GLY A 147 -14.89 -12.19 12.90
CA GLY A 147 -15.50 -12.65 11.65
C GLY A 147 -14.64 -12.44 10.39
N SER A 148 -13.41 -11.97 10.52
CA SER A 148 -12.49 -11.84 9.38
C SER A 148 -11.96 -13.21 8.94
N ALA A 149 -11.72 -13.37 7.64
CA ALA A 149 -11.05 -14.54 7.07
C ALA A 149 -9.54 -14.28 6.89
N VAL A 150 -8.70 -15.23 7.30
CA VAL A 150 -7.27 -15.20 6.99
C VAL A 150 -7.07 -15.77 5.58
N LEU A 151 -6.70 -14.91 4.62
CA LEU A 151 -6.53 -15.31 3.22
C LEU A 151 -5.17 -15.93 2.95
N ARG A 152 -4.13 -15.44 3.64
CA ARG A 152 -2.74 -15.88 3.44
C ARG A 152 -1.94 -15.66 4.71
N GLY A 153 -1.02 -16.59 4.99
CA GLY A 153 -0.11 -16.51 6.12
C GLY A 153 -0.56 -17.28 7.36
N PRO A 154 0.20 -17.21 8.45
CA PRO A 154 1.37 -16.35 8.65
C PRO A 154 2.57 -16.72 7.76
N ILE A 155 3.24 -15.72 7.18
CA ILE A 155 4.48 -15.88 6.40
C ILE A 155 5.58 -15.07 7.07
N GLU A 156 6.74 -15.70 7.25
CA GLU A 156 7.96 -14.99 7.65
C GLU A 156 8.54 -14.24 6.45
N VAL A 157 8.81 -12.95 6.62
CA VAL A 157 9.39 -12.08 5.60
C VAL A 157 10.79 -11.65 6.02
N PRO A 158 11.66 -11.21 5.09
CA PRO A 158 12.99 -10.72 5.43
C PRO A 158 12.96 -9.67 6.55
N GLY A 159 13.93 -9.74 7.48
CA GLY A 159 14.01 -8.79 8.60
C GLY A 159 13.16 -9.17 9.83
N THR A 160 12.99 -10.47 10.07
CA THR A 160 12.35 -11.07 11.27
C THR A 160 10.89 -10.65 11.51
N ALA A 161 10.21 -10.17 10.47
CA ALA A 161 8.79 -9.84 10.55
C ALA A 161 7.93 -10.99 10.03
N PHE A 162 6.70 -11.04 10.51
CA PHE A 162 5.68 -11.97 10.07
C PHE A 162 4.51 -11.17 9.50
N THR A 163 3.95 -11.66 8.40
CA THR A 163 2.80 -11.03 7.76
C THR A 163 1.66 -12.01 7.56
N ALA A 164 0.44 -11.49 7.52
CA ALA A 164 -0.73 -12.24 7.11
C ALA A 164 -1.72 -11.32 6.40
N THR A 165 -2.33 -11.80 5.31
CA THR A 165 -3.38 -11.09 4.58
C THR A 165 -4.73 -11.55 5.10
N VAL A 166 -5.60 -10.60 5.43
CA VAL A 166 -6.90 -10.82 6.03
C VAL A 166 -7.98 -10.11 5.23
N LYS A 167 -9.20 -10.66 5.27
CA LYS A 167 -10.40 -10.06 4.70
C LYS A 167 -11.43 -9.85 5.80
N ASP A 168 -11.88 -8.62 6.02
CA ASP A 168 -12.90 -8.34 7.02
C ASP A 168 -14.30 -8.85 6.60
N PRO A 169 -15.30 -8.83 7.51
CA PRO A 169 -16.66 -9.28 7.17
C PRO A 169 -17.37 -8.40 6.11
N GLN A 170 -16.86 -7.20 5.82
CA GLN A 170 -17.38 -6.32 4.77
C GLN A 170 -16.69 -6.55 3.42
N GLY A 171 -15.66 -7.41 3.38
CA GLY A 171 -14.91 -7.77 2.19
C GLY A 171 -13.64 -6.97 1.95
N ALA A 172 -13.27 -6.03 2.84
CA ALA A 172 -12.04 -5.28 2.70
C ALA A 172 -10.83 -6.16 2.98
N ILE A 173 -9.81 -6.07 2.12
CA ILE A 173 -8.59 -6.86 2.22
C ILE A 173 -7.44 -5.95 2.67
N PHE A 174 -6.72 -6.38 3.70
CA PHE A 174 -5.53 -5.71 4.22
C PHE A 174 -4.55 -6.75 4.77
N ALA A 175 -3.36 -6.31 5.15
CA ALA A 175 -2.38 -7.16 5.79
C ALA A 175 -2.03 -6.69 7.21
N LEU A 176 -1.69 -7.67 8.05
CA LEU A 176 -1.11 -7.45 9.37
C LEU A 176 0.39 -7.73 9.29
N VAL A 177 1.19 -6.96 10.04
CA VAL A 177 2.64 -7.19 10.18
C VAL A 177 3.07 -7.08 11.63
N ALA A 178 3.92 -7.99 12.09
CA ALA A 178 4.50 -7.95 13.43
C ALA A 178 5.94 -8.47 13.44
N ARG A 179 6.77 -8.00 14.38
CA ARG A 179 8.12 -8.55 14.64
C ARG A 179 8.11 -9.72 15.64
N SER A 180 6.97 -9.96 16.30
CA SER A 180 6.73 -11.14 17.13
C SER A 180 5.68 -12.03 16.47
N ARG A 181 5.86 -13.34 16.62
CA ARG A 181 4.80 -14.32 16.35
C ARG A 181 3.66 -14.15 17.34
#